data_AF-A0A9X9F682-F1
#
_entry.id   AF-A0A9X9F682-F1
#
_cell.length_a   1.000
_cell.length_b   1.000
_cell.length_c   1.000
_cell.angle_alpha   90.00
_cell.angle_beta   90.00
_cell.angle_gamma   90.00
#
_symmetry.space_group_name_H-M   'P 1'
#
loop_
_entity.id
_entity.type
_entity.pdbx_description
1 polymer ?
#
loop_
_entity_poly.entity_id
_entity_poly.type
_entity_poly.pdbx_seq_one_letter_code
_entity_poly.pdbx_strand_id
1 'polypeptide(L)'
;MTLQVPTILIGLGGIGSTVTHQIYEKLPEERRKKVAMHVFDTDVNTLSKFDHIRKFKTQTSSSKTPREYIAGDPTIPEWFPMDPTILDKPLTEGAGQLRVISRLALRAAMKEDKLTSFWQEIEKIFPVTSDQTEYGVRVIIVTSLAGGTGSGMFLQIALYLREMLRKKLQHHNILIRGAFLMPDVLVKTRTVSAKEFETVQANGYASLKELHAITLGSTGELSKRGGVTIELEYRPDQVDEDGRTNHTIKQHHLPYNYCFLYDYENLHGHHLHNLSDYMEQMANTIYLQLFSPMSTSHFAQEDNQIQQLAESSGKGRYCGAGTAKLIYPYEHVLKYCALKWAVQGLDESWLHLDQLFQEKKQRYDQDVKRGMQREKPERGKSYLE
;
A
#
# COMPACT_ATOMS: atom_id res chain seq x y z
N MET A 1 -15.68 -2.33 -22.27
CA MET A 1 -15.92 -1.98 -20.86
C MET A 1 -15.07 -2.91 -20.00
N THR A 2 -14.05 -2.41 -19.32
CA THR A 2 -13.26 -3.21 -18.38
C THR A 2 -14.15 -3.56 -17.17
N LEU A 3 -14.48 -4.83 -16.98
CA LEU A 3 -15.15 -5.33 -15.78
C LEU A 3 -14.36 -4.88 -14.54
N GLN A 4 -14.98 -4.03 -13.72
CA GLN A 4 -14.36 -3.55 -12.48
C GLN A 4 -14.62 -4.58 -11.37
N VAL A 5 -13.57 -5.31 -11.01
CA VAL A 5 -13.62 -6.34 -9.98
C VAL A 5 -13.61 -5.70 -8.58
N PRO A 6 -14.51 -6.07 -7.67
CA PRO A 6 -14.49 -5.60 -6.28
C PRO A 6 -13.12 -5.81 -5.64
N THR A 7 -12.53 -4.74 -5.11
CA THR A 7 -11.18 -4.76 -4.54
C THR A 7 -11.20 -4.21 -3.12
N ILE A 8 -10.67 -4.98 -2.18
CA ILE A 8 -10.52 -4.60 -0.78
C ILE A 8 -9.04 -4.28 -0.54
N LEU A 9 -8.75 -3.05 -0.13
CA LEU A 9 -7.40 -2.53 0.09
C LEU A 9 -7.22 -2.18 1.57
N ILE A 10 -6.37 -2.94 2.27
CA ILE A 10 -6.25 -2.84 3.72
C ILE A 10 -4.84 -2.42 4.12
N GLY A 11 -4.74 -1.36 4.90
CA GLY A 11 -3.50 -0.93 5.53
C GLY A 11 -3.45 -1.33 7.00
N LEU A 12 -2.37 -1.99 7.45
CA LEU A 12 -2.17 -2.31 8.87
C LEU A 12 -0.93 -1.59 9.42
N GLY A 13 -1.11 -0.90 10.54
CA GLY A 13 -0.11 -0.04 11.17
C GLY A 13 0.22 1.20 10.33
N GLY A 14 1.14 2.05 10.81
CA GLY A 14 1.42 3.33 10.17
C GLY A 14 1.87 3.23 8.71
N ILE A 15 2.86 2.37 8.42
CA ILE A 15 3.38 2.19 7.05
C ILE A 15 2.30 1.66 6.11
N GLY A 16 1.57 0.62 6.53
CA GLY A 16 0.50 0.01 5.75
C GLY A 16 -0.62 1.00 5.47
N SER A 17 -1.00 1.80 6.47
CA SER A 17 -2.02 2.85 6.37
C SER A 17 -1.61 3.93 5.38
N THR A 18 -0.38 4.43 5.47
CA THR A 18 0.12 5.47 4.55
C THR A 18 0.20 4.98 3.11
N VAL A 19 0.74 3.78 2.85
CA VAL A 19 0.83 3.24 1.48
C VAL A 19 -0.57 3.01 0.89
N THR A 20 -1.47 2.42 1.68
CA THR A 20 -2.88 2.18 1.29
C THR A 20 -3.59 3.48 0.92
N HIS A 21 -3.41 4.51 1.75
CA HIS A 21 -3.95 5.83 1.49
C HIS A 21 -3.43 6.46 0.20
N GLN A 22 -2.10 6.43 -0.02
CA GLN A 22 -1.48 6.95 -1.25
C GLN A 22 -2.01 6.27 -2.51
N ILE A 23 -2.28 4.96 -2.46
CA ILE A 23 -2.88 4.23 -3.58
C ILE A 23 -4.31 4.73 -3.82
N TYR A 24 -5.11 4.84 -2.76
CA TYR A 24 -6.51 5.23 -2.85
C TYR A 24 -6.69 6.67 -3.38
N GLU A 25 -5.83 7.61 -2.98
CA GLU A 25 -5.86 8.98 -3.49
C GLU A 25 -5.59 9.06 -4.99
N LYS A 26 -4.71 8.20 -5.52
CA LYS A 26 -4.40 8.10 -6.96
C LYS A 26 -5.56 7.51 -7.80
N LEU A 27 -6.61 6.97 -7.16
CA LEU A 27 -7.76 6.41 -7.89
C LEU A 27 -8.72 7.51 -8.37
N PRO A 28 -9.14 7.47 -9.64
CA PRO A 28 -10.29 8.25 -10.13
C PRO A 28 -11.56 7.92 -9.34
N GLU A 29 -12.44 8.91 -9.15
CA GLU A 29 -13.68 8.75 -8.37
C GLU A 29 -14.55 7.59 -8.83
N GLU A 30 -14.65 7.36 -10.13
CA GLU A 30 -15.42 6.25 -10.70
C GLU A 30 -14.94 4.89 -10.19
N ARG A 31 -13.63 4.72 -10.02
CA ARG A 31 -13.03 3.46 -9.55
C ARG A 31 -13.18 3.26 -8.05
N ARG A 32 -13.23 4.35 -7.28
CA ARG A 32 -13.41 4.29 -5.82
C ARG A 32 -14.73 3.60 -5.44
N LYS A 33 -15.76 3.64 -6.29
CA LYS A 33 -17.04 2.95 -6.08
C LYS A 33 -16.94 1.42 -5.96
N LYS A 34 -15.86 0.82 -6.46
CA LYS A 34 -15.59 -0.63 -6.42
C LYS A 34 -14.40 -0.99 -5.53
N VAL A 35 -13.89 -0.02 -4.77
CA VAL A 35 -12.73 -0.20 -3.89
C VAL A 35 -13.11 0.11 -2.45
N ALA A 36 -13.07 -0.90 -1.58
CA ALA A 36 -13.22 -0.72 -0.15
C ALA A 36 -11.82 -0.57 0.44
N MET A 37 -11.48 0.64 0.88
CA MET A 37 -10.22 0.91 1.56
C MET A 37 -10.44 0.89 3.07
N HIS A 38 -9.53 0.32 3.86
CA HIS A 38 -9.61 0.44 5.32
C HIS A 38 -8.24 0.41 5.97
N VAL A 39 -8.05 1.22 7.02
CA VAL A 39 -6.81 1.25 7.79
C VAL A 39 -7.04 0.83 9.24
N PHE A 40 -6.13 0.01 9.76
CA PHE A 40 -6.10 -0.40 11.16
C PHE A 40 -4.82 0.09 11.82
N ASP A 41 -4.94 0.77 12.95
CA ASP A 41 -3.79 1.10 13.78
C ASP A 41 -4.16 1.08 15.27
N THR A 42 -3.15 0.89 16.10
CA THR A 42 -3.22 1.02 17.55
C THR A 42 -2.88 2.44 18.02
N ASP A 43 -2.23 3.26 17.20
CA ASP A 43 -1.84 4.63 17.58
C ASP A 43 -2.82 5.69 17.06
N VAL A 44 -3.41 6.46 17.99
CA VAL A 44 -4.34 7.56 17.70
C VAL A 44 -3.67 8.65 16.88
N ASN A 45 -2.41 8.96 17.15
CA ASN A 45 -1.69 10.06 16.50
C ASN A 45 -1.39 9.73 15.03
N THR A 46 -1.17 8.46 14.73
CA THR A 46 -1.04 8.00 13.35
C THR A 46 -2.39 8.03 12.65
N LEU A 47 -3.49 7.67 13.34
CA LEU A 47 -4.84 7.68 12.77
C LEU A 47 -5.44 9.08 12.57
N SER A 48 -5.00 10.09 13.32
CA SER A 48 -5.48 11.47 13.15
C SER A 48 -5.04 12.08 11.81
N LYS A 49 -3.91 11.61 11.25
CA LYS A 49 -3.46 11.98 9.90
C LYS A 49 -4.44 11.57 8.80
N PHE A 50 -5.39 10.69 9.11
CA PHE A 50 -6.42 10.20 8.21
C PHE A 50 -7.83 10.70 8.61
N ASP A 51 -7.93 11.76 9.43
CA ASP A 51 -9.20 12.33 9.89
C ASP A 51 -10.05 12.94 8.77
N HIS A 52 -9.45 13.31 7.63
CA HIS A 52 -10.21 13.69 6.43
C HIS A 52 -10.97 12.51 5.81
N ILE A 53 -10.65 11.28 6.22
CA ILE A 53 -11.17 10.01 5.69
C ILE A 53 -11.83 9.21 6.83
N ARG A 54 -12.62 9.90 7.67
CA ARG A 54 -13.25 9.35 8.91
C ARG A 54 -13.94 7.99 8.76
N LYS A 55 -14.42 7.63 7.57
CA LYS A 55 -15.20 6.41 7.30
C LYS A 55 -14.36 5.13 7.18
N PHE A 56 -13.04 5.23 6.99
CA PHE A 56 -12.22 4.09 6.56
C PHE A 56 -11.12 3.72 7.57
N LYS A 57 -11.34 3.96 8.86
CA LYS A 57 -10.34 3.66 9.90
C LYS A 57 -10.93 2.95 11.12
N THR A 58 -10.17 2.00 11.66
CA THR A 58 -10.46 1.37 12.96
C THR A 58 -9.25 1.53 13.86
N GLN A 59 -9.45 2.24 14.96
CA GLN A 59 -8.53 2.21 16.09
C GLN A 59 -8.79 0.94 16.89
N THR A 60 -7.78 0.08 16.99
CA THR A 60 -7.90 -1.18 17.75
C THR A 60 -7.59 -1.02 19.23
N SER A 61 -6.79 -0.02 19.60
CA SER A 61 -6.43 0.24 20.98
C SER A 61 -7.57 0.85 21.81
N SER A 62 -7.46 0.74 23.13
CA SER A 62 -8.27 1.47 24.10
C SER A 62 -7.42 1.91 25.30
N SER A 63 -8.02 2.64 26.25
CA SER A 63 -7.38 3.00 27.51
C SER A 63 -7.15 1.82 28.46
N LYS A 64 -7.75 0.64 28.19
CA LYS A 64 -7.57 -0.55 29.00
C LYS A 64 -6.17 -1.12 28.85
N THR A 65 -5.65 -1.62 29.96
CA THR A 65 -4.41 -2.40 30.06
C THR A 65 -4.66 -3.88 29.73
N PRO A 66 -3.63 -4.64 29.34
CA PRO A 66 -3.77 -6.09 29.17
C PRO A 66 -4.31 -6.80 30.42
N ARG A 67 -3.95 -6.35 31.63
CA ARG A 67 -4.49 -6.88 32.89
C ARG A 67 -6.02 -6.78 32.96
N GLU A 68 -6.57 -5.63 32.59
CA GLU A 68 -8.03 -5.42 32.58
C GLU A 68 -8.72 -6.27 31.52
N TYR A 69 -8.09 -6.45 30.35
CA TYR A 69 -8.62 -7.36 29.34
C TYR A 69 -8.66 -8.81 29.82
N ILE A 70 -7.59 -9.29 30.44
CA ILE A 70 -7.50 -10.63 31.01
C ILE A 70 -8.57 -10.83 32.10
N ALA A 71 -8.77 -9.84 32.96
CA ALA A 71 -9.82 -9.91 34.00
C ALA A 71 -11.23 -10.03 33.39
N GLY A 72 -11.47 -9.47 32.20
CA GLY A 72 -12.76 -9.54 31.51
C GLY A 72 -12.94 -10.74 30.56
N ASP A 73 -11.90 -11.54 30.32
CA ASP A 73 -11.96 -12.69 29.42
C ASP A 73 -10.95 -13.78 29.84
N PRO A 74 -11.42 -14.87 30.48
CA PRO A 74 -10.54 -15.90 31.03
C PRO A 74 -9.85 -16.75 29.97
N THR A 75 -10.16 -16.57 28.68
CA THR A 75 -9.51 -17.29 27.57
C THR A 75 -8.17 -16.65 27.16
N ILE A 76 -7.95 -15.37 27.48
CA ILE A 76 -6.75 -14.64 27.07
C ILE A 76 -5.45 -15.24 27.65
N PRO A 77 -5.39 -15.68 28.93
CA PRO A 77 -4.19 -16.31 29.50
C PRO A 77 -3.70 -17.59 28.78
N GLU A 78 -4.53 -18.23 27.94
CA GLU A 78 -4.12 -19.42 27.18
C GLU A 78 -3.03 -19.12 26.14
N TRP A 79 -2.96 -17.88 25.66
CA TRP A 79 -2.03 -17.49 24.60
C TRP A 79 -1.29 -16.18 24.86
N PHE A 80 -1.75 -15.35 25.81
CA PHE A 80 -1.11 -14.07 26.14
C PHE A 80 -0.06 -14.25 27.24
N PRO A 81 1.16 -13.70 27.09
CA PRO A 81 2.21 -13.83 28.09
C PRO A 81 1.85 -13.08 29.38
N MET A 82 1.91 -13.76 30.52
CA MET A 82 1.66 -13.20 31.86
C MET A 82 2.91 -12.50 32.42
N ASP A 83 3.52 -11.62 31.62
CA ASP A 83 4.69 -10.84 32.01
C ASP A 83 4.26 -9.51 32.65
N PRO A 84 4.59 -9.24 33.93
CA PRO A 84 4.23 -7.99 34.61
C PRO A 84 4.65 -6.71 33.87
N THR A 85 5.76 -6.75 33.12
CA THR A 85 6.29 -5.59 32.38
C THR A 85 5.38 -5.14 31.24
N ILE A 86 4.52 -6.03 30.74
CA ILE A 86 3.60 -5.78 29.63
C ILE A 86 2.19 -5.52 30.15
N LEU A 87 1.81 -6.14 31.26
CA LEU A 87 0.43 -6.19 31.76
C LEU A 87 -0.16 -4.83 32.16
N ASP A 88 0.68 -3.91 32.61
CA ASP A 88 0.24 -2.62 33.16
C ASP A 88 0.39 -1.45 32.17
N LYS A 89 0.86 -1.72 30.94
CA LYS A 89 1.01 -0.70 29.90
C LYS A 89 -0.32 -0.40 29.19
N PRO A 90 -0.82 0.85 29.21
CA PRO A 90 -2.01 1.23 28.44
C PRO A 90 -1.77 1.08 26.94
N LEU A 91 -2.81 0.70 26.19
CA LEU A 91 -2.71 0.44 24.74
C LEU A 91 -2.83 1.69 23.86
N THR A 92 -3.06 2.88 24.45
CA THR A 92 -3.38 4.12 23.72
C THR A 92 -2.24 4.68 22.88
N GLU A 93 -0.99 4.45 23.26
CA GLU A 93 0.21 4.95 22.56
C GLU A 93 0.86 3.88 21.66
N GLY A 94 0.03 3.01 21.09
CA GLY A 94 0.46 1.95 20.20
C GLY A 94 1.06 0.73 20.90
N ALA A 95 1.46 -0.26 20.09
CA ALA A 95 1.88 -1.57 20.58
C ALA A 95 3.31 -1.63 21.15
N GLY A 96 4.10 -0.54 21.05
CA GLY A 96 5.48 -0.49 21.55
C GLY A 96 6.38 -1.62 21.02
N GLN A 97 6.24 -1.97 19.74
CA GLN A 97 6.91 -3.11 19.08
C GLN A 97 6.53 -4.52 19.57
N LEU A 98 5.59 -4.65 20.51
CA LEU A 98 5.12 -5.94 21.01
C LEU A 98 3.93 -6.44 20.17
N ARG A 99 4.16 -7.50 19.39
CA ARG A 99 3.16 -8.07 18.46
C ARG A 99 1.92 -8.61 19.17
N VAL A 100 2.11 -9.23 20.33
CA VAL A 100 1.03 -9.84 21.10
C VAL A 100 0.01 -8.82 21.61
N ILE A 101 0.46 -7.58 21.87
CA ILE A 101 -0.41 -6.47 22.25
C ILE A 101 -1.39 -6.14 21.12
N SER A 102 -0.91 -6.12 19.89
CA SER A 102 -1.74 -5.81 18.72
C SER A 102 -2.76 -6.91 18.44
N ARG A 103 -2.41 -8.18 18.66
CA ARG A 103 -3.35 -9.30 18.63
C ARG A 103 -4.46 -9.12 19.67
N LEU A 104 -4.10 -8.76 20.90
CA LEU A 104 -5.06 -8.50 21.97
C LEU A 104 -5.98 -7.32 21.65
N ALA A 105 -5.41 -6.20 21.19
CA ALA A 105 -6.16 -5.01 20.81
C ALA A 105 -7.15 -5.31 19.67
N LEU A 106 -6.73 -6.05 18.64
CA LEU A 106 -7.63 -6.46 17.55
C LEU A 106 -8.76 -7.36 18.06
N ARG A 107 -8.46 -8.35 18.91
CA ARG A 107 -9.48 -9.23 19.48
C ARG A 107 -10.50 -8.45 20.30
N ALA A 108 -10.04 -7.51 21.13
CA ALA A 108 -10.91 -6.63 21.89
C ALA A 108 -11.78 -5.75 20.97
N ALA A 109 -11.19 -5.17 19.92
CA ALA A 109 -11.92 -4.37 18.95
C ALA A 109 -13.01 -5.17 18.22
N MET A 110 -12.77 -6.45 17.93
CA MET A 110 -13.78 -7.36 17.38
C MET A 110 -14.92 -7.62 18.38
N LYS A 111 -14.61 -7.85 19.67
CA LYS A 111 -15.60 -8.08 20.73
C LYS A 111 -16.45 -6.83 21.03
N GLU A 112 -15.90 -5.65 20.79
CA GLU A 112 -16.57 -4.34 20.94
C GLU A 112 -17.25 -3.85 19.64
N ASP A 113 -17.42 -4.72 18.63
CA ASP A 113 -18.07 -4.43 17.35
C ASP A 113 -17.47 -3.25 16.54
N LYS A 114 -16.21 -2.88 16.80
CA LYS A 114 -15.51 -1.77 16.13
C LYS A 114 -15.21 -2.03 14.64
N LEU A 115 -15.44 -3.25 14.17
CA LEU A 115 -15.28 -3.65 12.76
C LEU A 115 -16.58 -3.50 11.96
N THR A 116 -17.68 -3.02 12.57
CA THR A 116 -18.96 -2.85 11.87
C THR A 116 -18.85 -1.89 10.67
N SER A 117 -18.19 -0.74 10.86
CA SER A 117 -17.99 0.24 9.77
C SER A 117 -17.16 -0.34 8.64
N PHE A 118 -16.10 -1.09 8.98
CA PHE A 118 -15.27 -1.81 8.02
C PHE A 118 -16.10 -2.76 7.15
N TRP A 119 -17.00 -3.53 7.76
CA TRP A 119 -17.88 -4.46 7.02
C TRP A 119 -18.89 -3.74 6.13
N GLN A 120 -19.48 -2.65 6.61
CA GLN A 120 -20.42 -1.85 5.81
C GLN A 120 -19.76 -1.29 4.55
N GLU A 121 -18.47 -0.92 4.59
CA GLU A 121 -17.75 -0.46 3.40
C GLU A 121 -17.44 -1.61 2.43
N ILE A 122 -17.09 -2.79 2.96
CA ILE A 122 -16.90 -3.99 2.14
C ILE A 122 -18.22 -4.37 1.44
N GLU A 123 -19.34 -4.36 2.14
CA GLU A 123 -20.65 -4.71 1.56
C GLU A 123 -21.06 -3.76 0.41
N LYS A 124 -20.73 -2.46 0.51
CA LYS A 124 -21.08 -1.45 -0.50
C LYS A 124 -20.42 -1.66 -1.87
N ILE A 125 -19.25 -2.30 -1.94
CA ILE A 125 -18.55 -2.48 -3.22
C ILE A 125 -19.10 -3.68 -4.01
N PHE A 126 -19.84 -4.57 -3.35
CA PHE A 126 -20.52 -5.67 -4.00
C PHE A 126 -21.83 -5.19 -4.62
N PRO A 127 -22.11 -5.55 -5.89
CA PRO A 127 -23.35 -5.16 -6.53
C PRO A 127 -24.54 -5.86 -5.85
N VAL A 128 -25.61 -5.11 -5.57
CA VAL A 128 -26.92 -5.69 -5.24
C VAL A 128 -27.52 -6.14 -6.57
N THR A 129 -27.25 -7.37 -7.01
CA THR A 129 -27.81 -7.84 -8.30
C THR A 129 -28.20 -9.30 -8.22
N SER A 130 -29.39 -9.59 -8.74
CA SER A 130 -30.05 -10.90 -8.89
C SER A 130 -29.37 -11.86 -9.89
N ASP A 131 -28.31 -11.41 -10.56
CA ASP A 131 -27.61 -12.18 -11.58
C ASP A 131 -26.37 -12.88 -10.99
N GLN A 132 -26.39 -14.20 -11.08
CA GLN A 132 -25.40 -15.18 -10.60
C GLN A 132 -24.03 -15.10 -11.30
N THR A 133 -23.55 -13.92 -11.67
CA THR A 133 -22.15 -13.77 -12.08
C THR A 133 -21.26 -13.81 -10.85
N GLU A 134 -20.57 -14.95 -10.65
CA GLU A 134 -19.61 -15.16 -9.58
C GLU A 134 -18.36 -14.29 -9.83
N TYR A 135 -18.37 -13.05 -9.36
CA TYR A 135 -17.19 -12.18 -9.42
C TYR A 135 -16.16 -12.63 -8.37
N GLY A 136 -14.91 -12.82 -8.79
CA GLY A 136 -13.81 -13.05 -7.85
C GLY A 136 -13.58 -11.84 -6.96
N VAL A 137 -13.31 -12.05 -5.66
CA VAL A 137 -13.01 -10.97 -4.71
C VAL A 137 -11.51 -10.82 -4.56
N ARG A 138 -11.02 -9.58 -4.66
CA ARG A 138 -9.61 -9.27 -4.50
C ARG A 138 -9.37 -8.56 -3.20
N VAL A 139 -8.41 -9.04 -2.43
CA VAL A 139 -7.96 -8.42 -1.20
C VAL A 139 -6.46 -8.20 -1.29
N ILE A 140 -6.00 -7.00 -0.97
CA ILE A 140 -4.58 -6.75 -0.72
C ILE A 140 -4.42 -6.16 0.68
N ILE A 141 -3.52 -6.76 1.45
CA ILE A 141 -3.17 -6.31 2.80
C ILE A 141 -1.75 -5.77 2.76
N VAL A 142 -1.60 -4.50 3.05
CA VAL A 142 -0.35 -3.76 3.03
C VAL A 142 0.10 -3.50 4.46
N THR A 143 1.32 -3.91 4.81
CA THR A 143 1.87 -3.67 6.14
C THR A 143 3.39 -3.80 6.17
N SER A 144 4.01 -3.52 7.32
CA SER A 144 5.37 -3.94 7.62
C SER A 144 5.33 -5.15 8.55
N LEU A 145 6.16 -6.16 8.26
CA LEU A 145 6.33 -7.32 9.15
C LEU A 145 7.23 -7.02 10.35
N ALA A 146 7.76 -5.81 10.44
CA ALA A 146 8.75 -5.43 11.44
C ALA A 146 8.15 -4.63 12.61
N GLY A 147 7.09 -3.85 12.34
CA GLY A 147 6.40 -3.07 13.37
C GLY A 147 5.42 -3.92 14.19
N GLY A 148 5.26 -3.62 15.49
CA GLY A 148 4.39 -4.39 16.40
C GLY A 148 2.94 -4.53 15.91
N THR A 149 2.33 -3.45 15.42
CA THR A 149 0.91 -3.43 14.99
C THR A 149 0.65 -4.25 13.75
N GLY A 150 1.36 -3.94 12.66
CA GLY A 150 1.19 -4.61 11.38
C GLY A 150 1.47 -6.11 11.47
N SER A 151 2.64 -6.44 11.99
CA SER A 151 3.10 -7.82 12.15
C SER A 151 2.34 -8.64 13.20
N GLY A 152 1.65 -7.99 14.14
CA GLY A 152 0.81 -8.65 15.14
C GLY A 152 -0.64 -8.90 14.69
N MET A 153 -1.08 -8.30 13.58
CA MET A 153 -2.47 -8.36 13.10
C MET A 153 -2.64 -8.99 11.72
N PHE A 154 -1.58 -9.05 10.91
CA PHE A 154 -1.69 -9.41 9.48
C PHE A 154 -2.34 -10.78 9.25
N LEU A 155 -1.94 -11.81 10.03
CA LEU A 155 -2.51 -13.15 9.93
C LEU A 155 -3.98 -13.18 10.34
N GLN A 156 -4.32 -12.55 11.47
CA GLN A 156 -5.68 -12.56 12.01
C GLN A 156 -6.64 -11.87 11.04
N ILE A 157 -6.28 -10.71 10.51
CA ILE A 157 -7.09 -9.98 9.53
C ILE A 157 -7.28 -10.79 8.25
N ALA A 158 -6.23 -11.43 7.74
CA ALA A 158 -6.32 -12.24 6.51
C ALA A 158 -7.25 -13.45 6.68
N LEU A 159 -7.11 -14.19 7.79
CA LEU A 159 -7.97 -15.34 8.10
C LEU A 159 -9.42 -14.91 8.35
N TYR A 160 -9.61 -13.87 9.16
CA TYR A 160 -10.92 -13.29 9.44
C TYR A 160 -11.64 -12.86 8.18
N LEU A 161 -10.97 -12.13 7.30
CA LEU A 161 -11.55 -11.70 6.02
C LEU A 161 -11.96 -12.87 5.16
N ARG A 162 -11.11 -13.89 5.04
CA ARG A 162 -11.44 -15.07 4.24
C ARG A 162 -12.67 -15.79 4.79
N GLU A 163 -12.73 -16.00 6.11
CA GLU A 163 -13.88 -16.63 6.76
C GLU A 163 -15.15 -15.82 6.48
N MET A 164 -15.10 -14.52 6.71
CA MET A 164 -16.28 -13.66 6.67
C MET A 164 -16.78 -13.42 5.23
N LEU A 165 -15.89 -13.29 4.26
CA LEU A 165 -16.27 -13.21 2.84
C LEU A 165 -16.95 -14.51 2.36
N ARG A 166 -16.53 -15.67 2.87
CA ARG A 166 -17.20 -16.95 2.59
C ARG A 166 -18.55 -17.06 3.30
N LYS A 167 -18.57 -16.83 4.62
CA LYS A 167 -19.75 -17.04 5.45
C LYS A 167 -20.85 -16.01 5.19
N LYS A 168 -20.51 -14.72 5.11
CA LYS A 168 -21.50 -13.63 4.97
C LYS A 168 -21.88 -13.34 3.53
N LEU A 169 -20.92 -13.38 2.61
CA LEU A 169 -21.15 -12.98 1.22
C LEU A 169 -21.19 -14.15 0.23
N GLN A 170 -21.03 -15.39 0.71
CA GLN A 170 -21.05 -16.61 -0.11
C GLN A 170 -20.03 -16.60 -1.27
N HIS A 171 -18.96 -15.82 -1.13
CA HIS A 171 -17.89 -15.75 -2.13
C HIS A 171 -16.83 -16.82 -1.85
N HIS A 172 -16.66 -17.75 -2.80
CA HIS A 172 -15.68 -18.83 -2.66
C HIS A 172 -14.36 -18.51 -3.36
N ASN A 173 -14.43 -17.76 -4.47
CA ASN A 173 -13.27 -17.29 -5.22
C ASN A 173 -12.66 -16.01 -4.62
N ILE A 174 -11.90 -16.16 -3.55
CA ILE A 174 -11.23 -15.06 -2.83
C ILE A 174 -9.72 -15.13 -3.01
N LEU A 175 -9.15 -14.07 -3.59
CA LEU A 175 -7.72 -13.88 -3.77
C LEU A 175 -7.19 -12.84 -2.77
N ILE A 176 -6.45 -13.30 -1.76
CA ILE A 176 -5.82 -12.45 -0.74
C ILE A 176 -4.32 -12.36 -1.00
N ARG A 177 -3.80 -11.15 -1.16
CA ARG A 177 -2.39 -10.85 -1.43
C ARG A 177 -1.79 -10.06 -0.27
N GLY A 178 -0.58 -10.40 0.12
CA GLY A 178 0.21 -9.61 1.07
C GLY A 178 1.16 -8.66 0.34
N ALA A 179 1.35 -7.45 0.83
CA ALA A 179 2.44 -6.56 0.42
C ALA A 179 3.17 -6.07 1.67
N PHE A 180 4.38 -6.59 1.87
CA PHE A 180 5.06 -6.60 3.15
C PHE A 180 6.41 -5.90 3.07
N LEU A 181 6.56 -4.84 3.85
CA LEU A 181 7.84 -4.16 4.02
C LEU A 181 8.68 -4.87 5.10
N MET A 182 9.89 -5.25 4.72
CA MET A 182 10.81 -6.04 5.54
C MET A 182 11.56 -5.19 6.58
N PRO A 183 12.06 -5.80 7.68
CA PRO A 183 12.76 -5.09 8.75
C PRO A 183 13.98 -4.29 8.30
N ASP A 184 14.76 -4.84 7.38
CA ASP A 184 16.03 -4.25 6.98
C ASP A 184 15.83 -2.89 6.30
N VAL A 185 14.70 -2.67 5.65
CA VAL A 185 14.33 -1.35 5.14
C VAL A 185 14.30 -0.33 6.28
N LEU A 186 13.72 -0.66 7.43
CA LEU A 186 13.62 0.27 8.58
C LEU A 186 14.96 0.48 9.27
N VAL A 187 15.74 -0.60 9.44
CA VAL A 187 17.04 -0.60 10.11
C VAL A 187 18.07 0.16 9.28
N LYS A 188 18.19 -0.15 7.99
CA LYS A 188 19.24 0.38 7.10
C LYS A 188 18.97 1.81 6.65
N THR A 189 17.69 2.20 6.53
CA THR A 189 17.32 3.63 6.32
C THR A 189 17.38 4.46 7.60
N ARG A 190 17.71 3.86 8.76
CA ARG A 190 17.73 4.51 10.07
C ARG A 190 16.42 5.16 10.46
N THR A 191 15.30 4.58 10.02
CA THR A 191 13.96 5.04 10.40
C THR A 191 13.68 4.75 11.88
N VAL A 192 14.21 3.62 12.38
CA VAL A 192 14.11 3.21 13.78
C VAL A 192 15.43 3.45 14.51
N SER A 193 15.38 3.58 15.83
CA SER A 193 16.59 3.77 16.62
C SER A 193 17.42 2.48 16.69
N ALA A 194 18.73 2.60 16.89
CA ALA A 194 19.62 1.42 17.00
C ALA A 194 19.23 0.46 18.13
N LYS A 195 18.55 0.97 19.17
CA LYS A 195 18.03 0.16 20.30
C LYS A 195 16.87 -0.74 19.89
N GLU A 196 16.20 -0.45 18.78
CA GLU A 196 15.02 -1.18 18.32
C GLU A 196 15.36 -2.18 17.19
N PHE A 197 16.60 -2.19 16.70
CA PHE A 197 16.99 -3.03 15.55
C PHE A 197 16.70 -4.50 15.78
N GLU A 198 17.13 -5.06 16.91
CA GLU A 198 16.92 -6.47 17.23
C GLU A 198 15.43 -6.80 17.34
N THR A 199 14.64 -5.96 18.00
CA THR A 199 13.20 -6.15 18.15
C THR A 199 12.47 -6.14 16.81
N VAL A 200 12.81 -5.17 15.95
CA VAL A 200 12.21 -4.99 14.63
C VAL A 200 12.56 -6.16 13.69
N GLN A 201 13.80 -6.66 13.76
CA GLN A 201 14.23 -7.85 13.02
C GLN A 201 13.61 -9.13 13.58
N ALA A 202 13.53 -9.29 14.90
CA ALA A 202 12.88 -10.42 15.57
C ALA A 202 11.39 -10.50 15.19
N ASN A 203 10.70 -9.35 15.13
CA ASN A 203 9.33 -9.26 14.66
C ASN A 203 9.17 -9.76 13.22
N GLY A 204 10.01 -9.30 12.30
CA GLY A 204 9.99 -9.76 10.90
C GLY A 204 10.25 -11.26 10.78
N TYR A 205 11.27 -11.76 11.47
CA TYR A 205 11.61 -13.18 11.47
C TYR A 205 10.47 -14.04 12.01
N ALA A 206 9.91 -13.68 13.18
CA ALA A 206 8.80 -14.40 13.77
C ALA A 206 7.55 -14.37 12.87
N SER A 207 7.27 -13.23 12.22
CA SER A 207 6.12 -13.10 11.31
C SER A 207 6.23 -13.99 10.09
N LEU A 208 7.41 -14.05 9.47
CA LEU A 208 7.65 -14.97 8.35
C LEU A 208 7.58 -16.43 8.78
N LYS A 209 8.12 -16.76 9.96
CA LYS A 209 8.06 -18.11 10.52
C LYS A 209 6.61 -18.56 10.77
N GLU A 210 5.79 -17.70 11.36
CA GLU A 210 4.36 -17.95 11.59
C GLU A 210 3.59 -18.08 10.29
N LEU A 211 3.80 -17.14 9.34
CA LEU A 211 3.17 -17.20 8.01
C LEU A 211 3.52 -18.49 7.28
N HIS A 212 4.79 -18.90 7.31
CA HIS A 212 5.23 -20.15 6.71
C HIS A 212 4.60 -21.36 7.39
N ALA A 213 4.57 -21.41 8.73
CA ALA A 213 3.97 -22.51 9.48
C ALA A 213 2.47 -22.64 9.17
N ILE A 214 1.71 -21.54 9.21
CA ILE A 214 0.28 -21.53 8.90
C ILE A 214 0.04 -21.96 7.45
N THR A 215 0.84 -21.47 6.51
CA THR A 215 0.73 -21.84 5.09
C THR A 215 0.94 -23.33 4.86
N LEU A 216 1.93 -23.94 5.53
CA LEU A 216 2.15 -25.38 5.49
C LEU A 216 0.99 -26.17 6.15
N GLY A 217 0.38 -25.60 7.20
CA GLY A 217 -0.80 -26.17 7.86
C GLY A 217 -2.00 -26.17 6.92
N SER A 218 -2.29 -25.02 6.30
CA SER A 218 -3.38 -24.83 5.35
C SER A 218 -3.21 -25.60 4.03
N THR A 219 -2.02 -26.12 3.73
CA THR A 219 -1.79 -26.96 2.52
C THR A 219 -1.79 -28.45 2.83
N GLY A 220 -1.92 -28.84 4.10
CA GLY A 220 -1.86 -30.23 4.56
C GLY A 220 -0.45 -30.82 4.55
N GLU A 221 0.57 -30.05 4.16
CA GLU A 221 1.98 -30.48 4.14
C GLU A 221 2.51 -30.80 5.54
N LEU A 222 2.07 -30.03 6.54
CA LEU A 222 2.39 -30.29 7.95
C LEU A 222 1.85 -31.66 8.39
N SER A 223 0.58 -31.97 8.10
CA SER A 223 -0.04 -33.25 8.44
C SER A 223 0.63 -34.44 7.73
N LYS A 224 1.06 -34.28 6.47
CA LYS A 224 1.79 -35.33 5.72
C LYS A 224 3.13 -35.70 6.34
N ARG A 225 3.77 -34.79 7.08
CA ARG A 225 5.08 -35.01 7.73
C ARG A 225 4.96 -35.63 9.13
N GLY A 226 3.79 -36.17 9.49
CA GLY A 226 3.50 -36.56 10.88
C GLY A 226 3.41 -35.36 11.83
N GLY A 227 3.10 -34.18 11.27
CA GLY A 227 3.25 -32.90 11.95
C GLY A 227 2.12 -32.53 12.90
N VAL A 228 2.35 -31.38 13.55
CA VAL A 228 1.52 -30.79 14.60
C VAL A 228 0.31 -30.07 14.00
N THR A 229 -0.85 -30.21 14.64
CA THR A 229 -2.03 -29.38 14.36
C THR A 229 -1.80 -27.97 14.90
N ILE A 230 -1.87 -26.97 14.02
CA ILE A 230 -1.76 -25.56 14.44
C ILE A 230 -3.13 -25.06 14.86
N GLU A 231 -3.23 -24.60 16.10
CA GLU A 231 -4.38 -23.88 16.62
C GLU A 231 -4.09 -22.38 16.66
N LEU A 232 -5.00 -21.60 16.08
CA LEU A 232 -4.90 -20.15 16.06
C LEU A 232 -6.30 -19.53 16.15
N GLU A 233 -6.58 -18.89 17.28
CA GLU A 233 -7.72 -18.00 17.45
C GLU A 233 -7.44 -16.68 16.71
N TYR A 234 -8.23 -16.38 15.68
CA TYR A 234 -8.13 -15.13 14.90
C TYR A 234 -9.33 -14.20 15.07
N ARG A 235 -10.40 -14.65 15.75
CA ARG A 235 -11.53 -13.83 16.18
C ARG A 235 -12.10 -14.33 17.50
N PRO A 236 -12.73 -13.47 18.32
CA PRO A 236 -13.45 -13.92 19.50
C PRO A 236 -14.61 -14.84 19.10
N ASP A 237 -14.92 -15.79 19.99
CA ASP A 237 -16.02 -16.75 19.84
C ASP A 237 -15.95 -17.53 18.51
N GLN A 238 -14.72 -17.85 18.10
CA GLN A 238 -14.46 -18.62 16.89
C GLN A 238 -15.02 -20.04 17.04
N VAL A 239 -15.94 -20.38 16.13
CA VAL A 239 -16.51 -21.72 16.01
C VAL A 239 -16.28 -22.26 14.60
N ASP A 240 -16.01 -23.55 14.51
CA ASP A 240 -15.94 -24.25 13.24
C ASP A 240 -17.33 -24.44 12.60
N GLU A 241 -17.37 -25.07 11.43
CA GLU A 241 -18.62 -25.35 10.71
C GLU A 241 -19.60 -26.22 11.50
N ASP A 242 -19.09 -27.03 12.44
CA ASP A 242 -19.87 -27.92 13.31
C ASP A 242 -20.26 -27.23 14.64
N GLY A 243 -19.99 -25.93 14.79
CA GLY A 243 -20.29 -25.16 16.00
C GLY A 243 -19.37 -25.47 17.19
N ARG A 244 -18.26 -26.16 16.97
CA ARG A 244 -17.28 -26.47 18.02
C ARG A 244 -16.30 -25.32 18.16
N THR A 245 -15.87 -25.05 19.39
CA THR A 245 -14.76 -24.14 19.70
C THR A 245 -13.45 -24.80 19.27
N ASN A 246 -13.18 -24.81 17.96
CA ASN A 246 -12.00 -25.40 17.36
C ASN A 246 -11.23 -24.33 16.60
N HIS A 247 -9.99 -24.10 17.03
CA HIS A 247 -9.10 -23.10 16.45
C HIS A 247 -8.14 -23.70 15.41
N THR A 248 -8.37 -24.95 14.98
CA THR A 248 -7.50 -25.65 14.04
C THR A 248 -7.47 -24.98 12.66
N ILE A 249 -6.25 -24.70 12.17
CA ILE A 249 -6.02 -24.28 10.79
C ILE A 249 -6.16 -25.50 9.86
N LYS A 250 -7.24 -25.53 9.07
CA LYS A 250 -7.56 -26.59 8.10
C LYS A 250 -7.15 -26.17 6.68
N GLN A 251 -7.30 -27.09 5.72
CA GLN A 251 -6.85 -26.96 4.33
C GLN A 251 -7.49 -25.78 3.54
N HIS A 252 -8.51 -25.12 4.10
CA HIS A 252 -9.18 -23.96 3.52
C HIS A 252 -8.87 -22.63 4.24
N HIS A 253 -8.13 -22.65 5.36
CA HIS A 253 -7.73 -21.48 6.15
C HIS A 253 -6.41 -20.87 5.66
N LEU A 254 -6.29 -20.65 4.35
CA LEU A 254 -5.06 -20.09 3.80
C LEU A 254 -5.05 -18.56 3.99
N PRO A 255 -4.13 -17.96 4.77
CA PRO A 255 -4.17 -16.52 5.03
C PRO A 255 -3.94 -15.71 3.74
N TYR A 256 -2.88 -16.05 3.00
CA TYR A 256 -2.51 -15.38 1.75
C TYR A 256 -2.34 -16.39 0.62
N ASN A 257 -2.84 -16.05 -0.55
CA ASN A 257 -2.55 -16.80 -1.77
C ASN A 257 -1.06 -16.67 -2.12
N TYR A 258 -0.54 -15.44 -2.10
CA TYR A 258 0.88 -15.12 -2.21
C TYR A 258 1.16 -13.74 -1.61
N CYS A 259 2.43 -13.44 -1.38
CA CYS A 259 2.88 -12.21 -0.73
C CYS A 259 4.06 -11.59 -1.49
N PHE A 260 4.06 -10.26 -1.61
CA PHE A 260 5.20 -9.49 -2.07
C PHE A 260 6.05 -9.04 -0.90
N LEU A 261 7.35 -9.33 -0.96
CA LEU A 261 8.32 -8.87 0.03
C LEU A 261 9.12 -7.71 -0.55
N TYR A 262 9.12 -6.58 0.16
CA TYR A 262 9.88 -5.39 -0.18
C TYR A 262 11.01 -5.25 0.84
N ASP A 263 12.22 -5.61 0.40
CA ASP A 263 13.42 -5.58 1.22
C ASP A 263 14.37 -4.45 0.81
N TYR A 264 15.37 -4.19 1.65
CA TYR A 264 16.31 -3.07 1.46
C TYR A 264 17.16 -3.25 0.20
N GLU A 265 17.70 -4.45 0.00
CA GLU A 265 18.58 -4.75 -1.13
C GLU A 265 17.87 -5.63 -2.16
N ASN A 266 18.08 -5.31 -3.43
CA ASN A 266 17.72 -6.22 -4.52
C ASN A 266 18.83 -7.27 -4.76
N LEU A 267 18.61 -8.17 -5.73
CA LEU A 267 19.56 -9.23 -6.08
C LEU A 267 20.95 -8.74 -6.54
N HIS A 268 21.08 -7.46 -6.90
CA HIS A 268 22.33 -6.83 -7.31
C HIS A 268 22.95 -5.96 -6.20
N GLY A 269 22.39 -5.98 -4.98
CA GLY A 269 22.86 -5.16 -3.86
C GLY A 269 22.51 -3.67 -3.98
N HIS A 270 21.63 -3.28 -4.90
CA HIS A 270 21.14 -1.90 -4.97
C HIS A 270 19.98 -1.70 -3.99
N HIS A 271 19.90 -0.49 -3.44
CA HIS A 271 18.89 -0.10 -2.46
C HIS A 271 18.38 1.32 -2.76
N LEU A 272 17.21 1.66 -2.22
CA LEU A 272 16.72 3.03 -2.18
C LEU A 272 17.28 3.77 -0.96
N HIS A 273 17.19 5.10 -0.95
CA HIS A 273 17.80 5.93 0.08
C HIS A 273 16.92 6.07 1.32
N ASN A 274 15.63 6.37 1.14
CA ASN A 274 14.71 6.69 2.22
C ASN A 274 13.56 5.69 2.30
N LEU A 275 12.97 5.54 3.48
CA LEU A 275 11.76 4.73 3.66
C LEU A 275 10.61 5.18 2.74
N SER A 276 10.47 6.49 2.51
CA SER A 276 9.46 7.05 1.60
C SER A 276 9.56 6.48 0.18
N ASP A 277 10.78 6.19 -0.29
CA ASP A 277 11.03 5.69 -1.63
C ASP A 277 10.53 4.24 -1.76
N TYR A 278 10.73 3.42 -0.72
CA TYR A 278 10.16 2.07 -0.64
C TYR A 278 8.64 2.09 -0.53
N MET A 279 8.08 3.01 0.26
CA MET A 279 6.63 3.18 0.37
C MET A 279 6.01 3.60 -0.96
N GLU A 280 6.66 4.51 -1.69
CA GLU A 280 6.25 4.90 -3.03
C GLU A 280 6.38 3.74 -4.03
N GLN A 281 7.47 2.95 -3.96
CA GLN A 281 7.63 1.74 -4.76
C GLN A 281 6.47 0.76 -4.51
N MET A 282 6.14 0.49 -3.24
CA MET A 282 4.99 -0.36 -2.88
C MET A 282 3.69 0.20 -3.45
N ALA A 283 3.42 1.50 -3.24
CA ALA A 283 2.21 2.15 -3.73
C ALA A 283 2.07 2.06 -5.26
N ASN A 284 3.15 2.36 -5.99
CA ASN A 284 3.17 2.33 -7.45
C ASN A 284 3.02 0.89 -7.97
N THR A 285 3.68 -0.08 -7.35
CA THR A 285 3.57 -1.50 -7.72
C THR A 285 2.14 -2.01 -7.56
N ILE A 286 1.55 -1.78 -6.40
CA ILE A 286 0.17 -2.20 -6.10
C ILE A 286 -0.81 -1.49 -7.05
N TYR A 287 -0.61 -0.20 -7.28
CA TYR A 287 -1.45 0.56 -8.21
C TYR A 287 -1.39 -0.01 -9.62
N LEU A 288 -0.19 -0.32 -10.12
CA LEU A 288 -0.03 -0.89 -11.45
C LEU A 288 -0.68 -2.27 -11.55
N GLN A 289 -0.48 -3.12 -10.54
CA GLN A 289 -1.01 -4.48 -10.53
C GLN A 289 -2.54 -4.50 -10.46
N LEU A 290 -3.15 -3.66 -9.62
CA LEU A 290 -4.59 -3.72 -9.36
C LEU A 290 -5.43 -2.79 -10.24
N PHE A 291 -4.89 -1.63 -10.60
CA PHE A 291 -5.67 -0.55 -11.17
C PHE A 291 -5.17 -0.08 -12.53
N SER A 292 -3.96 -0.41 -12.99
CA SER A 292 -3.55 0.03 -14.34
C SER A 292 -4.38 -0.65 -15.45
N PRO A 293 -4.40 -0.10 -16.67
CA PRO A 293 -4.93 -0.80 -17.84
C PRO A 293 -4.27 -2.16 -18.12
N MET A 294 -3.04 -2.38 -17.62
CA MET A 294 -2.30 -3.64 -17.77
C MET A 294 -2.75 -4.72 -16.78
N SER A 295 -3.56 -4.36 -15.79
CA SER A 295 -3.99 -5.25 -14.72
C SER A 295 -4.63 -6.54 -15.24
N THR A 296 -5.43 -6.48 -16.31
CA THR A 296 -6.05 -7.65 -16.95
C THR A 296 -5.03 -8.69 -17.41
N SER A 297 -3.93 -8.25 -18.02
CA SER A 297 -2.83 -9.12 -18.45
C SER A 297 -2.09 -9.72 -17.24
N HIS A 298 -1.81 -8.89 -16.23
CA HIS A 298 -1.18 -9.34 -14.99
C HIS A 298 -2.02 -10.40 -14.28
N PHE A 299 -3.35 -10.29 -14.24
CA PHE A 299 -4.21 -11.29 -13.62
C PHE A 299 -4.15 -12.64 -14.31
N ALA A 300 -4.18 -12.67 -15.64
CA ALA A 300 -4.07 -13.93 -16.38
C ALA A 300 -2.73 -14.64 -16.11
N GLN A 301 -1.64 -13.87 -16.00
CA GLN A 301 -0.33 -14.41 -15.63
C GLN A 301 -0.29 -14.90 -14.18
N GLU A 302 -0.91 -14.17 -13.25
CA GLU A 302 -0.98 -14.54 -11.84
C GLU A 302 -1.81 -15.81 -11.61
N ASP A 303 -2.93 -15.99 -12.31
CA ASP A 303 -3.75 -17.20 -12.17
C ASP A 303 -2.96 -18.45 -12.58
N ASN A 304 -2.14 -18.36 -13.63
CA ASN A 304 -1.21 -19.42 -14.02
C ASN A 304 -0.14 -19.68 -12.95
N GLN A 305 0.40 -18.61 -12.35
CA GLN A 305 1.34 -18.76 -11.24
C GLN A 305 0.69 -19.43 -10.02
N ILE A 306 -0.56 -19.09 -9.67
CA ILE A 306 -1.27 -19.74 -8.56
C ILE A 306 -1.40 -21.25 -8.78
N GLN A 307 -1.65 -21.70 -10.01
CA GLN A 307 -1.64 -23.13 -10.33
C GLN A 307 -0.27 -23.76 -10.09
N GLN A 308 0.82 -23.15 -10.59
CA GLN A 308 2.18 -23.62 -10.32
C GLN A 308 2.52 -23.62 -8.82
N LEU A 309 2.01 -22.64 -8.07
CA LEU A 309 2.20 -22.55 -6.62
C LEU A 309 1.49 -23.69 -5.88
N ALA A 310 0.30 -24.10 -6.35
CA ALA A 310 -0.40 -25.26 -5.83
C ALA A 310 0.40 -26.56 -6.06
N GLU A 311 1.07 -26.69 -7.20
CA GLU A 311 1.97 -27.81 -7.51
C GLU A 311 3.22 -27.82 -6.61
N SER A 312 3.71 -26.65 -6.19
CA SER A 312 4.91 -26.52 -5.34
C SER A 312 4.71 -26.85 -3.85
N SER A 313 3.62 -27.53 -3.47
CA SER A 313 3.24 -27.76 -2.06
C SER A 313 3.14 -26.45 -1.26
N GLY A 314 2.83 -25.33 -1.92
CA GLY A 314 2.70 -24.01 -1.31
C GLY A 314 4.00 -23.34 -0.84
N LYS A 315 5.18 -23.82 -1.24
CA LYS A 315 6.47 -23.24 -0.82
C LYS A 315 6.88 -22.00 -1.61
N GLY A 316 6.36 -21.80 -2.83
CA GLY A 316 6.77 -20.70 -3.72
C GLY A 316 6.05 -19.35 -3.54
N ARG A 317 5.38 -19.09 -2.40
CA ARG A 317 4.38 -18.01 -2.29
C ARG A 317 4.93 -16.61 -2.02
N TYR A 318 6.24 -16.43 -2.08
CA TYR A 318 6.91 -15.17 -1.81
C TYR A 318 7.47 -14.61 -3.12
N CYS A 319 7.03 -13.40 -3.47
CA CYS A 319 7.37 -12.74 -4.70
C CYS A 319 8.17 -11.46 -4.42
N GLY A 320 9.15 -11.14 -5.26
CA GLY A 320 9.68 -9.79 -5.36
C GLY A 320 8.77 -8.95 -6.25
N ALA A 321 8.73 -7.64 -6.04
CA ALA A 321 8.04 -6.73 -6.95
C ALA A 321 8.74 -5.38 -7.06
N GLY A 322 8.56 -4.73 -8.19
CA GLY A 322 9.16 -3.43 -8.46
C GLY A 322 8.53 -2.76 -9.66
N THR A 323 8.76 -1.46 -9.77
CA THR A 323 8.22 -0.64 -10.86
C THR A 323 9.28 0.26 -11.42
N ALA A 324 9.28 0.41 -12.74
CA ALA A 324 10.02 1.45 -13.44
C ALA A 324 9.01 2.36 -14.15
N LYS A 325 9.31 3.65 -14.20
CA LYS A 325 8.49 4.65 -14.89
C LYS A 325 9.38 5.51 -15.77
N LEU A 326 9.01 5.63 -17.04
CA LEU A 326 9.55 6.63 -17.95
C LEU A 326 8.54 7.76 -18.07
N ILE A 327 8.91 8.97 -17.65
CA ILE A 327 8.05 10.15 -17.70
C ILE A 327 8.52 11.04 -18.85
N TYR A 328 7.68 11.23 -19.86
CA TYR A 328 7.91 12.26 -20.86
C TYR A 328 7.50 13.62 -20.27
N PRO A 329 8.43 14.60 -20.14
CA PRO A 329 8.14 15.88 -19.51
C PRO A 329 7.38 16.81 -20.45
N TYR A 330 6.17 16.41 -20.84
CA TYR A 330 5.36 17.05 -21.86
C TYR A 330 5.19 18.55 -21.63
N GLU A 331 4.82 18.96 -20.41
CA GLU A 331 4.60 20.37 -20.07
C GLU A 331 5.88 21.21 -20.22
N HIS A 332 7.03 20.65 -19.83
CA HIS A 332 8.31 21.35 -19.97
C HIS A 332 8.72 21.47 -21.43
N VAL A 333 8.52 20.42 -22.23
CA VAL A 333 8.81 20.45 -23.66
C VAL A 333 7.89 21.44 -24.36
N LEU A 334 6.59 21.43 -24.06
CA LEU A 334 5.62 22.37 -24.61
C LEU A 334 5.97 23.81 -24.26
N LYS A 335 6.30 24.08 -22.99
CA LYS A 335 6.76 25.41 -22.53
C LYS A 335 8.04 25.84 -23.25
N TYR A 336 9.01 24.93 -23.39
CA TYR A 336 10.26 25.21 -24.10
C TYR A 336 10.00 25.57 -25.57
N CYS A 337 9.19 24.76 -26.27
CA CYS A 337 8.82 25.01 -27.66
C CYS A 337 8.07 26.35 -27.82
N ALA A 338 7.13 26.65 -26.93
CA ALA A 338 6.40 27.92 -26.92
C ALA A 338 7.34 29.12 -26.72
N LEU A 339 8.29 29.02 -25.79
CA LEU A 339 9.29 30.08 -25.55
C LEU A 339 10.25 30.24 -26.73
N LYS A 340 10.71 29.14 -27.33
CA LYS A 340 11.51 29.15 -28.56
C LYS A 340 10.79 29.88 -29.69
N TRP A 341 9.51 29.56 -29.88
CA TRP A 341 8.70 30.20 -30.91
C TRP A 341 8.45 31.68 -30.62
N ALA A 342 8.22 32.06 -29.36
CA ALA A 342 8.08 33.46 -28.97
C ALA A 342 9.36 34.27 -29.23
N VAL A 343 10.53 33.71 -28.91
CA VAL A 343 11.83 34.34 -29.22
C VAL A 343 12.01 34.50 -30.72
N GLN A 344 11.71 33.46 -31.50
CA GLN A 344 11.80 33.53 -32.95
C GLN A 344 10.84 34.59 -33.53
N GLY A 345 9.59 34.64 -33.07
CA GLY A 345 8.63 35.66 -33.51
C GLY A 345 9.05 37.08 -33.12
N LEU A 346 9.66 37.26 -31.95
CA LEU A 346 10.20 38.57 -31.53
C LEU A 346 11.36 39.00 -32.44
N ASP A 347 12.28 38.10 -32.77
CA ASP A 347 13.45 38.40 -33.59
C ASP A 347 13.06 38.64 -35.07
N GLU A 348 12.26 37.75 -35.65
CA GLU A 348 11.91 37.78 -37.09
C GLU A 348 10.82 38.81 -37.43
N SER A 349 9.91 39.12 -36.50
CA SER A 349 8.77 40.01 -36.81
C SER A 349 8.85 41.34 -36.07
N TRP A 350 9.03 41.32 -34.76
CA TRP A 350 8.97 42.56 -33.96
C TRP A 350 10.24 43.39 -34.07
N LEU A 351 11.41 42.75 -33.99
CA LEU A 351 12.70 43.43 -34.05
C LEU A 351 13.18 43.65 -35.48
N HIS A 352 12.50 43.10 -36.49
CA HIS A 352 12.93 43.23 -37.88
C HIS A 352 13.08 44.68 -38.33
N LEU A 353 12.08 45.52 -38.02
CA LEU A 353 12.14 46.95 -38.35
C LEU A 353 13.21 47.69 -37.54
N ASP A 354 13.42 47.30 -36.27
CA ASP A 354 14.50 47.83 -35.44
C ASP A 354 15.88 47.47 -36.01
N GLN A 355 16.06 46.24 -36.49
CA GLN A 355 17.29 45.77 -37.14
C GLN A 355 17.54 46.52 -38.46
N LEU A 356 16.53 46.66 -39.31
CA LEU A 356 16.62 47.43 -40.56
C LEU A 356 17.00 48.90 -40.30
N PHE A 357 16.44 49.52 -39.26
CA PHE A 357 16.83 50.87 -38.87
C PHE A 357 18.28 50.94 -38.39
N GLN A 358 18.72 49.98 -37.57
CA GLN A 358 20.11 49.91 -37.11
C GLN A 358 21.08 49.73 -38.28
N GLU A 359 20.77 48.89 -39.26
CA GLU A 359 21.56 48.74 -40.48
C GLU A 359 21.61 50.03 -41.31
N LYS A 360 20.48 50.70 -41.54
CA LYS A 360 20.42 52.00 -42.22
C LYS A 360 21.30 53.03 -41.51
N LYS A 361 21.25 53.08 -40.18
CA LYS A 361 22.06 53.98 -39.36
C LYS A 361 23.56 53.65 -39.44
N GLN A 362 23.93 52.37 -39.37
CA GLN A 362 25.33 51.96 -39.52
C GLN A 362 25.90 52.31 -40.90
N ARG A 363 25.12 52.11 -41.98
CA ARG A 363 25.52 52.52 -43.34
C ARG A 363 25.71 54.04 -43.42
N TYR A 364 24.77 54.82 -42.88
CA TYR A 364 24.91 56.27 -42.79
C TYR A 364 26.21 56.68 -42.07
N ASP A 365 26.49 56.11 -40.89
CA ASP A 365 27.69 56.43 -40.11
C ASP A 365 28.99 56.07 -40.87
N GLN A 366 28.98 54.99 -41.66
CA GLN A 366 30.10 54.59 -42.52
C GLN A 366 30.29 55.54 -43.71
N ASP A 367 29.20 55.98 -44.35
CA ASP A 367 29.24 56.89 -45.50
C ASP A 367 29.69 58.30 -45.10
N VAL A 368 29.23 58.79 -43.95
CA VAL A 368 29.71 60.06 -43.36
C VAL A 368 31.20 60.00 -43.05
N LYS A 369 31.69 58.89 -42.47
CA LYS A 369 33.14 58.67 -42.25
C LYS A 369 33.94 58.65 -43.54
N ARG A 370 33.33 58.27 -44.66
CA ARG A 370 33.94 58.28 -46.01
C ARG A 370 33.78 59.63 -46.73
N GLY A 371 33.20 60.64 -46.08
CA GLY A 371 33.03 61.99 -46.63
C GLY A 371 31.84 62.17 -47.56
N MET A 372 30.92 61.19 -47.64
CA MET A 372 29.70 61.31 -48.43
C MET A 372 28.60 62.00 -47.63
N GLN A 373 27.95 63.01 -48.23
CA GLN A 373 26.77 63.64 -47.65
C GLN A 373 25.53 62.77 -47.88
N ARG A 374 24.93 62.29 -46.79
CA ARG A 374 23.63 61.62 -46.77
C ARG A 374 22.71 62.27 -45.74
N GLU A 375 21.41 62.09 -45.92
CA GLU A 375 20.41 62.51 -44.95
C GLU A 375 20.38 61.54 -43.77
N LYS A 376 20.28 62.06 -42.54
CA LYS A 376 20.35 61.25 -41.32
C LYS A 376 19.04 60.46 -41.15
N PRO A 377 19.07 59.14 -40.98
CA PRO A 377 17.85 58.37 -40.78
C PRO A 377 17.15 58.76 -39.47
N GLU A 378 15.90 59.18 -39.57
CA GLU A 378 15.04 59.53 -38.42
C GLU A 378 14.20 58.34 -37.97
N ARG A 379 14.32 57.98 -36.69
CA ARG A 379 13.69 56.80 -36.11
C ARG A 379 12.15 56.80 -36.25
N GLY A 380 11.50 57.95 -36.10
CA GLY A 380 10.03 58.03 -36.19
C GLY A 380 9.48 57.82 -37.61
N LYS A 381 10.22 58.18 -38.65
CA LYS A 381 9.81 58.04 -40.05
C LYS A 381 10.15 56.66 -40.62
N SER A 382 11.20 56.02 -40.12
CA SER A 382 11.68 54.73 -40.62
C SER A 382 10.78 53.53 -40.33
N TYR A 383 9.82 53.65 -39.41
CA TYR A 383 8.83 52.59 -39.13
C TYR A 383 7.49 52.81 -39.88
N LEU A 384 7.38 53.89 -40.66
CA LEU A 384 6.17 54.28 -41.40
C LEU A 384 6.30 54.10 -42.93
N GLU A 385 7.53 53.85 -43.41
CA GLU A 385 7.85 53.38 -44.76
C GLU A 385 7.77 51.85 -44.80
#